data_AF-A0A8X6RAK6-F1
#
_entry.id   AF-A0A8X6RAK6-F1
#
_cell.length_a   1.000
_cell.length_b   1.000
_cell.length_c   1.000
_cell.angle_alpha   90.00
_cell.angle_beta   90.00
_cell.angle_gamma   90.00
#
_symmetry.space_group_name_H-M   'P 1'
#
loop_
_entity.id
_entity.type
_entity.pdbx_description
1 polymer ?
#
loop_
_entity_poly.entity_id
_entity_poly.type
_entity_poly.pdbx_seq_one_letter_code
_entity_poly.pdbx_strand_id
1 'polypeptide(L)'
;MNGCVAAISVDTGKVLDIEVMSSYCPTCKRLQTMPRNFEHESSKADHICQCNFTGSSSKMEIVGASRIYLRSEKNRRLHYTQYYGDGDSKAFMRVKYTYGLNSVTKFECIGYVQKRVGSRL
;
A
#
# COMPACT_ATOMS: atom_id res chain seq x y z
N MET A 1 -0.63 -8.02 10.72
CA MET A 1 -1.18 -6.67 10.54
C MET A 1 -1.80 -6.60 9.16
N ASN A 2 -2.88 -5.86 8.99
CA ASN A 2 -3.54 -5.68 7.70
C ASN A 2 -3.45 -4.20 7.30
N GLY A 3 -3.33 -3.93 6.01
CA GLY A 3 -3.28 -2.59 5.43
C GLY A 3 -4.07 -2.55 4.13
N CYS A 4 -4.61 -1.39 3.81
CA CYS A 4 -5.36 -1.15 2.59
C CYS A 4 -4.93 0.21 2.02
N VAL A 5 -4.59 0.24 0.74
CA VAL A 5 -4.30 1.47 0.00
C VAL A 5 -5.30 1.55 -1.14
N ALA A 6 -5.91 2.71 -1.35
CA ALA A 6 -6.85 2.94 -2.43
C ALA A 6 -6.43 4.13 -3.28
N ALA A 7 -6.59 4.02 -4.59
CA ALA A 7 -6.56 5.16 -5.50
C ALA A 7 -7.99 5.61 -5.77
N ILE A 8 -8.26 6.89 -5.57
CA ILE A 8 -9.59 7.49 -5.72
C ILE A 8 -9.48 8.64 -6.72
N SER A 9 -10.41 8.70 -7.67
CA SER A 9 -10.54 9.84 -8.58
C SER A 9 -11.08 11.04 -7.81
N VAL A 10 -10.37 12.18 -7.87
CA VAL A 10 -10.80 13.42 -7.25
C VAL A 10 -12.08 13.95 -7.91
N ASP A 11 -12.17 13.88 -9.24
CA ASP A 11 -13.28 14.44 -10.01
C ASP A 11 -14.60 13.68 -9.79
N THR A 12 -14.51 12.36 -9.63
CA THR A 12 -15.71 11.50 -9.57
C THR A 12 -15.98 10.92 -8.19
N GLY A 13 -15.03 10.99 -7.27
CA GLY A 13 -15.08 10.31 -5.97
C GLY A 13 -15.04 8.78 -6.05
N LYS A 14 -14.84 8.19 -7.24
CA LYS A 14 -14.85 6.74 -7.43
C LYS A 14 -13.50 6.12 -7.11
N VAL A 15 -13.54 4.91 -6.53
CA VAL A 15 -12.35 4.09 -6.30
C VAL A 15 -11.89 3.49 -7.63
N LEU A 16 -10.65 3.80 -8.03
CA LEU A 16 -10.04 3.33 -9.27
C LEU A 16 -9.28 2.02 -9.07
N ASP A 17 -8.66 1.86 -7.90
CA ASP A 17 -7.90 0.65 -7.55
C ASP A 17 -7.75 0.51 -6.03
N ILE A 18 -7.56 -0.72 -5.56
CA ILE A 18 -7.31 -1.06 -4.16
C ILE A 18 -6.17 -2.08 -4.08
N GLU A 19 -5.24 -1.87 -3.17
CA GLU A 19 -4.25 -2.85 -2.76
C GLU A 19 -4.46 -3.23 -1.30
N VAL A 20 -4.89 -4.48 -1.08
CA VAL A 20 -5.01 -5.07 0.25
C VAL A 20 -3.73 -5.81 0.58
N MET A 21 -3.12 -5.49 1.71
CA MET A 21 -1.91 -6.12 2.21
C MET A 21 -2.14 -6.76 3.57
N SER A 22 -1.55 -7.95 3.76
CA SER A 22 -1.53 -8.63 5.05
C SER A 22 -0.14 -9.18 5.33
N SER A 23 0.29 -8.99 6.57
CA SER A 23 1.45 -9.65 7.18
C SER A 23 1.04 -10.68 8.23
N TYR A 24 -0.24 -11.06 8.27
CA TYR A 24 -0.78 -11.99 9.25
C TYR A 24 -1.62 -13.08 8.58
N CYS A 25 -1.33 -14.32 8.95
CA CYS A 25 -2.13 -15.46 8.56
C CYS A 25 -2.44 -16.31 9.81
N PRO A 26 -3.73 -16.54 10.14
CA PRO A 26 -4.12 -17.35 11.29
C PRO A 26 -3.52 -18.76 11.24
N THR A 27 -3.54 -19.39 10.06
CA THR A 27 -3.03 -20.76 9.88
C THR A 27 -1.53 -20.84 10.08
N CYS A 28 -0.76 -19.88 9.54
CA CYS A 28 0.68 -19.79 9.81
C CYS A 28 0.97 -19.63 11.31
N LYS A 29 0.16 -18.84 12.04
CA LYS A 29 0.31 -18.65 13.48
C LYS A 29 -0.01 -19.90 14.27
N ARG A 30 -1.03 -20.64 13.87
CA ARG A 30 -1.38 -21.93 14.47
C ARG A 30 -0.29 -22.97 14.22
N LEU A 31 0.24 -23.05 13.00
CA LEU A 31 1.33 -23.97 12.65
C LEU A 31 2.60 -23.69 13.46
N GLN A 32 2.87 -22.43 13.84
CA GLN A 32 4.00 -22.07 14.71
C GLN A 32 3.86 -22.63 16.14
N THR A 33 2.64 -22.86 16.62
CA THR A 33 2.38 -23.35 17.98
C THR A 33 2.02 -24.83 18.04
N MET A 34 1.77 -25.47 16.89
CA MET A 34 1.45 -26.89 16.80
C MET A 34 2.70 -27.76 17.03
N PRO A 35 2.57 -28.94 17.66
CA PRO A 35 3.66 -29.89 17.76
C PRO A 35 4.07 -30.38 16.37
N ARG A 36 5.36 -30.61 16.16
CA ARG A 36 5.88 -31.13 14.90
C ARG A 36 5.55 -32.62 14.78
N ASN A 37 4.42 -32.92 14.16
CA ASN A 37 3.94 -34.26 13.83
C ASN A 37 3.55 -34.34 12.35
N PHE A 38 3.09 -35.52 11.91
CA PHE A 38 2.65 -35.74 10.53
C PHE A 38 1.53 -34.76 10.10
N GLU A 39 0.59 -34.46 11.00
CA GLU A 39 -0.50 -33.50 10.74
C GLU A 39 0.02 -32.07 10.52
N HIS A 40 1.06 -31.65 11.26
CA HIS A 40 1.71 -30.36 11.05
C HIS A 40 2.36 -30.29 9.66
N GLU A 41 3.06 -31.34 9.22
CA GLU A 41 3.68 -31.34 7.88
C GLU A 41 2.65 -31.35 6.76
N SER A 42 1.61 -32.19 6.87
CA SER A 42 0.50 -32.20 5.91
C SER A 42 -0.23 -30.85 5.86
N SER A 43 -0.62 -30.31 7.02
CA SER A 43 -1.30 -29.01 7.07
C SER A 43 -0.42 -27.86 6.59
N LYS A 44 0.91 -27.95 6.73
CA LYS A 44 1.84 -26.94 6.19
C LYS A 44 1.99 -27.08 4.68
N ALA A 45 2.02 -28.30 4.14
CA ALA A 45 2.11 -28.55 2.71
C ALA A 45 0.86 -28.07 1.97
N ASP A 46 -0.33 -28.27 2.54
CA ASP A 46 -1.60 -27.85 1.95
C ASP A 46 -1.91 -26.36 2.19
N HIS A 47 -1.11 -25.67 3.00
CA HIS A 47 -1.41 -24.30 3.39
C HIS A 47 -0.97 -23.26 2.35
N ILE A 48 -1.96 -22.55 1.79
CA ILE A 48 -1.73 -21.33 1.01
C ILE A 48 -1.71 -20.12 1.95
N CYS A 49 -0.54 -19.51 2.10
CA CYS A 49 -0.35 -18.35 2.97
C CYS A 49 -1.07 -17.12 2.42
N GLN A 50 -1.82 -16.44 3.30
CA GLN A 50 -2.53 -15.19 2.97
C GLN A 50 -1.65 -13.95 3.12
N CYS A 51 -0.45 -14.08 3.71
CA CYS A 51 0.47 -12.97 3.84
C CYS A 51 1.06 -12.60 2.47
N ASN A 52 0.81 -11.39 2.01
CA ASN A 52 1.33 -10.86 0.75
C ASN A 52 2.27 -9.65 0.95
N PHE A 53 2.61 -9.37 2.21
CA PHE A 53 3.49 -8.28 2.61
C PHE A 53 4.33 -8.63 3.84
N THR A 54 5.59 -8.22 3.81
CA THR A 54 6.53 -8.30 4.93
C THR A 54 7.14 -6.92 5.21
N GLY A 55 7.17 -6.50 6.47
CA GLY A 55 7.69 -5.20 6.88
C GLY A 55 6.78 -4.46 7.85
N SER A 56 7.07 -3.17 8.07
CA SER A 56 6.29 -2.30 8.94
C SER A 56 5.02 -1.78 8.27
N SER A 57 4.07 -1.29 9.08
CA SER A 57 2.85 -0.62 8.61
C SER A 57 3.15 0.56 7.69
N SER A 58 4.10 1.42 8.06
CA SER A 58 4.48 2.57 7.22
C SER A 58 5.02 2.15 5.85
N LYS A 59 5.63 0.97 5.74
CA LYS A 59 6.08 0.44 4.44
C LYS A 59 4.93 -0.09 3.60
N MET A 60 3.80 -0.49 4.19
CA MET A 60 2.62 -0.94 3.45
C MET A 60 2.08 0.21 2.58
N GLU A 61 2.02 1.43 3.10
CA GLU A 61 1.58 2.60 2.32
C GLU A 61 2.44 2.80 1.07
N ILE A 62 3.77 2.80 1.23
CA ILE A 62 4.74 3.00 0.15
C ILE A 62 4.62 1.91 -0.92
N VAL A 63 4.56 0.65 -0.49
CA VAL A 63 4.47 -0.49 -1.40
C VAL A 63 3.10 -0.55 -2.07
N GLY A 64 2.02 -0.27 -1.35
CA GLY A 64 0.66 -0.26 -1.88
C GLY A 64 0.48 0.79 -2.97
N ALA A 65 0.94 2.02 -2.71
CA ALA A 65 0.93 3.08 -3.72
C ALA A 65 1.71 2.66 -4.98
N SER A 66 2.92 2.12 -4.80
CA SER A 66 3.75 1.63 -5.91
C SER A 66 3.05 0.54 -6.73
N ARG A 67 2.41 -0.44 -6.08
CA ARG A 67 1.71 -1.54 -6.76
C ARG A 67 0.52 -1.02 -7.56
N ILE A 68 -0.25 -0.08 -7.00
CA ILE A 68 -1.40 0.53 -7.69
C ILE A 68 -0.96 1.30 -8.93
N TYR A 69 0.08 2.13 -8.83
CA TYR A 69 0.59 2.90 -9.96
C TYR A 69 1.13 2.00 -11.09
N LEU A 70 1.90 0.97 -10.75
CA LEU A 70 2.39 0.00 -11.75
C LEU A 70 1.24 -0.79 -12.39
N ARG A 71 0.23 -1.16 -11.61
CA ARG A 71 -0.95 -1.89 -12.09
C ARG A 71 -1.82 -1.04 -13.01
N SER A 72 -1.91 0.28 -12.80
CA SER A 72 -2.71 1.14 -13.66
C SER A 72 -2.17 1.21 -15.10
N GLU A 73 -0.84 1.32 -15.26
CA GLU A 73 -0.20 1.29 -16.57
C GLU A 73 -0.35 -0.09 -17.21
N LYS A 74 0.04 -1.14 -16.47
CA LYS A 74 0.04 -2.52 -16.99
C LYS A 74 -1.34 -3.00 -17.42
N ASN A 75 -2.36 -2.78 -16.59
CA ASN A 75 -3.68 -3.40 -16.79
C ASN A 75 -4.68 -2.47 -17.50
N ARG A 76 -4.51 -1.15 -17.38
CA ARG A 76 -5.50 -0.16 -17.85
C ARG A 76 -4.91 0.90 -18.78
N ARG A 77 -3.60 0.89 -19.02
CA ARG A 77 -2.87 1.93 -19.78
C ARG A 77 -3.19 3.34 -19.28
N LEU A 78 -3.31 3.47 -17.96
CA LEU A 78 -3.74 4.71 -17.30
C LEU A 78 -2.62 5.23 -16.40
N HIS A 79 -2.35 6.54 -16.49
CA HIS A 79 -1.32 7.22 -15.70
C HIS A 79 -1.97 8.10 -14.63
N TYR A 80 -1.61 7.87 -13.38
CA TYR A 80 -1.94 8.77 -12.27
C TYR A 80 -0.90 9.88 -12.17
N THR A 81 -1.16 11.03 -12.78
CA THR A 81 -0.18 12.13 -12.88
C THR A 81 -0.17 13.06 -11.67
N GLN A 82 -1.19 13.00 -10.81
CA GLN A 82 -1.30 13.85 -9.63
C GLN A 82 -1.38 12.99 -8.37
N TYR A 83 -0.58 13.34 -7.35
CA TYR A 83 -0.53 12.66 -6.06
C TYR A 83 -0.94 13.62 -4.94
N TYR A 84 -1.96 13.26 -4.18
CA TYR A 84 -2.41 14.00 -3.00
C TYR A 84 -2.11 13.17 -1.75
N GLY A 85 -1.28 13.70 -0.83
CA GLY A 85 -0.91 12.97 0.39
C GLY A 85 -0.67 13.88 1.60
N ASP A 86 -0.76 13.28 2.79
CA ASP A 86 -0.67 13.95 4.09
C ASP A 86 0.78 14.16 4.58
N GLY A 87 1.57 14.89 3.80
CA GLY A 87 2.89 15.38 4.22
C GLY A 87 4.05 14.38 4.13
N ASP A 88 3.88 13.10 4.48
CA ASP A 88 4.95 12.09 4.32
C ASP A 88 5.23 11.87 2.82
N SER A 89 6.46 12.19 2.40
CA SER A 89 6.84 12.20 1.00
C SER A 89 7.42 10.86 0.54
N LYS A 90 7.55 9.86 1.42
CA LYS A 90 8.16 8.56 1.05
C LYS A 90 7.35 7.80 0.00
N ALA A 91 6.02 7.76 0.13
CA ALA A 91 5.15 7.12 -0.85
C ALA A 91 5.20 7.87 -2.19
N PHE A 92 5.16 9.21 -2.17
CA PHE A 92 5.33 10.03 -3.36
C PHE A 92 6.67 9.77 -4.08
N MET A 93 7.79 9.76 -3.34
CA MET A 93 9.11 9.49 -3.92
C MET A 93 9.19 8.13 -4.61
N ARG A 94 8.39 7.15 -4.15
CA ARG A 94 8.32 5.83 -4.76
C ARG A 94 7.56 5.81 -6.09
N VAL A 95 6.54 6.67 -6.25
CA VAL A 95 5.68 6.70 -7.44
C VAL A 95 6.04 7.80 -8.44
N LYS A 96 6.88 8.76 -8.05
CA LYS A 96 7.26 9.95 -8.84
C LYS A 96 7.71 9.64 -10.27
N TYR A 97 8.34 8.49 -10.47
CA TYR A 97 8.95 8.07 -11.72
C TYR A 97 8.26 6.88 -12.38
N THR A 98 7.07 6.49 -11.91
CA THR A 98 6.44 5.24 -12.37
C THR A 98 6.18 5.24 -13.88
N TYR A 99 5.76 6.37 -14.45
CA TYR A 99 5.44 6.47 -15.88
C TYR A 99 6.52 7.23 -16.68
N GLY A 100 7.75 7.28 -16.17
CA GLY A 100 8.86 8.05 -16.75
C GLY A 100 9.27 9.27 -15.91
N LEU A 101 10.16 10.10 -16.47
CA LEU A 101 10.86 11.15 -15.75
C LEU A 101 9.89 12.22 -15.20
N ASN A 102 9.84 12.36 -13.86
CA ASN A 102 8.97 13.31 -13.15
C ASN A 102 7.50 13.25 -13.60
N SER A 103 6.99 12.06 -13.90
CA SER A 103 5.65 11.84 -14.44
C SER A 103 4.51 12.11 -13.45
N VAL A 104 4.82 12.23 -12.16
CA VAL A 104 3.82 12.47 -11.10
C VAL A 104 4.14 13.76 -10.33
N THR A 105 3.16 14.65 -10.25
CA THR A 105 3.22 15.91 -9.49
C THR A 105 2.59 15.73 -8.11
N LYS A 106 3.30 16.15 -7.06
CA LYS A 106 2.78 16.13 -5.68
C LYS A 106 1.98 17.40 -5.41
N PHE A 107 0.79 17.22 -4.84
CA PHE A 107 -0.02 18.27 -4.24
C PHE A 107 -0.10 18.04 -2.73
N GLU A 108 -0.16 19.13 -1.96
CA GLU A 108 -0.29 19.07 -0.50
C GLU A 108 -1.73 19.31 -0.08
N CYS A 109 -2.16 18.59 0.96
CA CYS A 109 -3.46 18.81 1.57
C CYS A 109 -3.48 20.17 2.29
N ILE A 110 -4.57 20.93 2.16
CA ILE A 110 -4.76 22.23 2.84
C ILE A 110 -4.60 22.08 4.36
N GLY A 111 -5.05 20.97 4.95
CA GLY A 111 -4.88 20.69 6.37
C GLY A 111 -3.41 20.58 6.80
N TYR A 112 -2.53 20.14 5.91
CA TYR A 112 -1.08 20.14 6.16
C TYR A 112 -0.51 21.57 6.16
N VAL A 113 -0.97 22.42 5.23
CA VAL A 113 -0.60 23.84 5.19
C VAL A 113 -1.04 24.55 6.47
N GLN A 114 -2.27 24.29 6.94
CA GLN A 114 -2.81 24.90 8.17
C GLN A 114 -1.98 24.54 9.42
N LYS A 115 -1.50 23.29 9.54
CA LYS A 115 -0.60 22.86 10.64
C LYS A 115 0.72 23.65 10.66
N ARG A 116 1.21 24.15 9.53
CA ARG A 116 2.44 24.97 9.46
C ARG A 116 2.21 26.46 9.74
N VAL A 117 1.00 26.96 9.53
CA VAL A 117 0.68 28.39 9.73
C VAL A 117 0.37 28.69 11.21
N GLY A 118 -0.08 27.70 11.98
CA GLY A 118 -0.48 27.85 13.39
C GLY A 118 0.63 27.75 14.45
N SER A 119 1.89 27.48 14.08
CA SER A 119 3.02 27.37 15.02
C SER A 119 3.80 28.67 15.24
N ARG A 120 3.25 29.80 14.78
CA ARG A 120 3.68 31.15 15.19
C ARG A 120 2.74 31.65 16.29
N LEU A 121 3.03 31.29 17.53
CA LEU A 121 2.60 32.02 18.72
C LEU A 121 3.87 32.61 19.36
#